data_AF-A0A838YIX9-F1
#
_entry.id   AF-A0A838YIX9-F1
#
_cell.length_a   1.000
_cell.length_b   1.000
_cell.length_c   1.000
_cell.angle_alpha   90.00
_cell.angle_beta   90.00
_cell.angle_gamma   90.00
#
_symmetry.space_group_name_H-M   'P 1'
#
loop_
_entity.id
_entity.type
_entity.pdbx_description
1 polymer ?
#
loop_
_entity_poly.entity_id
_entity_poly.type
_entity_poly.pdbx_seq_one_letter_code
_entity_poly.pdbx_strand_id
1 'polypeptide(L)'
;LTLSPPIDIDRKWFGLTLAYTTAKYGMSLVAHGLAEELKKYNVASNCLWPRTSLDTAAVRNVIGSELIKGSRKPSIYADAAYEVLKRDSSTCTGNFFLDQDVLEEEGVTDFDQYAIDPDATLVSDFFVDDNPEDWIQAL
;
A
#
# COMPACT_ATOMS: atom_id res chain seq x y z
N LEU A 1 -6.71 -5.96 -9.24
CA LEU A 1 -5.97 -5.12 -8.28
C LEU A 1 -5.84 -5.90 -6.98
N THR A 2 -4.63 -6.12 -6.50
CA THR A 2 -4.34 -6.97 -5.34
C THR A 2 -3.79 -6.11 -4.20
N LEU A 3 -4.33 -6.27 -2.99
CA LEU A 3 -3.81 -5.62 -1.77
C LEU A 3 -2.55 -6.34 -1.29
N SER A 4 -1.42 -5.99 -1.89
CA SER A 4 -0.12 -6.60 -1.63
C SER A 4 1.01 -5.60 -1.88
N PRO A 5 2.12 -5.69 -1.11
CA PRO A 5 3.17 -4.69 -1.11
C PRO A 5 4.06 -4.75 -2.36
N PRO A 6 4.85 -3.69 -2.62
CA PRO A 6 6.06 -3.81 -3.42
C PRO A 6 6.97 -4.94 -2.89
N ILE A 7 7.72 -5.57 -3.79
CA ILE A 7 8.65 -6.65 -3.41
C ILE A 7 9.99 -6.04 -3.03
N ASP A 8 10.35 -6.18 -1.75
CA ASP A 8 11.68 -5.86 -1.23
C ASP A 8 12.30 -7.10 -0.58
N ILE A 9 13.46 -7.54 -1.07
CA ILE A 9 14.17 -8.71 -0.57
C ILE A 9 15.08 -8.43 0.63
N ASP A 10 14.98 -7.26 1.25
CA ASP A 10 15.65 -6.97 2.52
C ASP A 10 15.25 -8.01 3.59
N ARG A 11 16.28 -8.59 4.22
CA ARG A 11 16.15 -9.63 5.25
C ARG A 11 15.38 -9.14 6.46
N LYS A 12 15.32 -7.83 6.74
CA LYS A 12 14.60 -7.28 7.90
C LYS A 12 13.13 -7.69 7.90
N TRP A 13 12.46 -7.71 6.76
CA TRP A 13 11.04 -8.06 6.65
C TRP A 13 10.79 -9.53 7.01
N PHE A 14 11.65 -10.41 6.49
CA PHE A 14 11.61 -11.84 6.80
C PHE A 14 12.01 -12.13 8.25
N GLY A 15 12.89 -11.31 8.85
CA GLY A 15 13.29 -11.42 10.25
C GLY A 15 12.20 -10.97 11.23
N LEU A 16 11.48 -9.90 10.90
CA LEU A 16 10.40 -9.35 11.73
C LEU A 16 9.12 -10.20 11.61
N THR A 17 8.70 -10.54 10.39
CA THR A 17 7.39 -11.13 10.13
C THR A 17 7.42 -12.23 9.05
N LEU A 18 8.32 -13.23 9.17
CA LEU A 18 8.56 -14.26 8.15
C LEU A 18 7.31 -14.80 7.44
N ALA A 19 6.34 -15.32 8.21
CA ALA A 19 5.14 -15.93 7.65
C ALA A 19 4.24 -14.91 6.94
N TYR A 20 4.09 -13.71 7.51
CA TYR A 20 3.28 -12.64 6.94
C TYR A 20 3.93 -12.06 5.67
N THR A 21 5.23 -11.78 5.71
CA THR A 21 6.03 -11.34 4.55
C THR A 21 5.92 -12.36 3.41
N THR A 22 6.08 -13.65 3.70
CA THR A 22 5.97 -14.71 2.68
C THR A 22 4.58 -14.75 2.06
N ALA A 23 3.52 -14.65 2.88
CA ALA A 23 2.15 -14.65 2.39
C ALA A 23 1.85 -13.41 1.52
N LYS A 24 2.24 -12.22 1.98
CA LYS A 24 2.02 -10.96 1.26
C LYS A 24 2.81 -10.89 -0.04
N TYR A 25 4.07 -11.32 -0.04
CA TYR A 25 4.87 -11.38 -1.25
C TYR A 25 4.39 -12.46 -2.22
N GLY A 26 3.82 -13.56 -1.72
CA GLY A 26 3.13 -14.54 -2.57
C GLY A 26 2.00 -13.90 -3.38
N MET A 27 1.20 -13.03 -2.75
CA MET A 27 0.15 -12.28 -3.45
C MET A 27 0.74 -11.34 -4.52
N SER A 28 1.81 -10.61 -4.18
CA SER A 28 2.52 -9.72 -5.10
C SER A 28 3.10 -10.46 -6.31
N LEU A 29 3.73 -11.61 -6.09
CA LEU A 29 4.29 -12.46 -7.14
C LEU A 29 3.20 -13.01 -8.06
N VAL A 30 2.07 -13.45 -7.51
CA VAL A 30 0.92 -13.91 -8.31
C VAL A 30 0.37 -12.77 -9.16
N ALA A 31 0.15 -11.59 -8.57
CA ALA A 31 -0.35 -10.43 -9.32
C ALA A 31 0.60 -10.02 -10.45
N HIS A 32 1.92 -10.02 -10.19
CA HIS A 32 2.93 -9.68 -11.18
C HIS A 32 3.04 -10.73 -12.30
N GLY A 33 2.95 -12.03 -11.98
CA GLY A 33 2.90 -13.09 -12.98
C GLY A 33 1.65 -13.03 -13.86
N LEU A 34 0.48 -12.82 -13.25
CA LEU A 34 -0.78 -12.67 -13.97
C LEU A 34 -0.79 -11.47 -14.92
N ALA A 35 -0.02 -10.41 -14.63
CA ALA A 35 0.12 -9.26 -15.51
C ALA A 35 0.70 -9.66 -16.88
N GLU A 36 1.64 -10.61 -16.91
CA GLU A 36 2.22 -11.13 -18.14
C GLU A 36 1.31 -12.18 -18.80
N GLU A 37 0.83 -13.16 -18.03
CA GLU A 37 0.00 -14.26 -18.57
C GLU A 37 -1.29 -13.76 -19.23
N LEU A 38 -1.89 -12.71 -18.66
CA LEU A 38 -3.16 -12.17 -19.09
C LEU A 38 -3.05 -10.96 -20.03
N LYS A 39 -1.83 -10.47 -20.29
CA LYS A 39 -1.57 -9.31 -21.15
C LYS A 39 -2.25 -9.42 -22.51
N LYS A 40 -2.18 -10.59 -23.14
CA LYS A 40 -2.81 -10.89 -24.44
C LYS A 40 -4.34 -10.79 -24.45
N TYR A 41 -4.97 -10.78 -23.27
CA TYR A 41 -6.41 -10.63 -23.11
C TYR A 41 -6.81 -9.21 -22.68
N ASN A 42 -5.86 -8.27 -22.59
CA ASN A 42 -6.06 -6.92 -22.07
C ASN A 42 -6.66 -6.90 -20.65
N VAL A 43 -6.26 -7.85 -19.81
CA VAL A 43 -6.63 -7.88 -18.39
C VAL A 43 -5.44 -7.41 -17.56
N ALA A 44 -5.62 -6.28 -16.87
CA ALA A 44 -4.59 -5.72 -16.01
C ALA A 44 -4.53 -6.43 -14.65
N SER A 45 -3.32 -6.69 -14.19
CA SER A 45 -3.04 -7.17 -12.84
C SER A 45 -1.98 -6.28 -12.20
N ASN A 46 -2.32 -5.62 -11.11
CA ASN A 46 -1.46 -4.69 -10.39
C ASN A 46 -1.60 -4.93 -8.89
N CYS A 47 -0.57 -4.53 -8.14
CA CYS A 47 -0.61 -4.42 -6.69
C CYS A 47 -0.90 -2.97 -6.29
N LEU A 48 -1.62 -2.80 -5.19
CA LEU A 48 -1.76 -1.52 -4.50
C LEU A 48 -1.51 -1.76 -3.02
N TRP A 49 -0.78 -0.85 -2.38
CA TRP A 49 -0.40 -0.94 -0.98
C TRP A 49 -0.49 0.44 -0.32
N PRO A 50 -0.89 0.55 0.95
CA PRO A 50 -0.93 1.84 1.59
C PRO A 50 0.47 2.29 2.00
N ARG A 51 0.77 3.58 1.82
CA ARG A 51 2.05 4.17 2.23
C ARG A 51 2.18 4.29 3.76
N THR A 52 1.04 4.48 4.43
CA THR A 52 0.91 4.59 5.90
C THR A 52 -0.05 3.53 6.42
N SER A 53 0.03 3.21 7.72
CA SER A 53 -1.00 2.40 8.38
C SER A 53 -2.41 2.97 8.15
N LEU A 54 -3.39 2.08 7.98
CA LEU A 54 -4.79 2.44 7.81
C LEU A 54 -5.60 2.11 9.06
N ASP A 55 -6.44 3.04 9.50
CA ASP A 55 -7.32 2.84 10.65
C ASP A 55 -8.44 1.83 10.33
N THR A 56 -8.11 0.55 10.50
CA THR A 56 -9.02 -0.58 10.32
C THR A 56 -9.08 -1.39 11.61
N ALA A 57 -10.19 -2.10 11.84
CA ALA A 57 -10.35 -2.94 13.03
C ALA A 57 -9.20 -3.95 13.21
N ALA A 58 -8.64 -4.48 12.12
CA ALA A 58 -7.49 -5.37 12.17
C ALA A 58 -6.22 -4.65 12.65
N VAL A 59 -5.94 -3.46 12.11
CA VAL A 59 -4.77 -2.66 12.49
C VAL A 59 -4.88 -2.23 13.96
N ARG A 60 -6.06 -1.80 14.44
CA ARG A 60 -6.27 -1.46 15.86
C ARG A 60 -5.91 -2.59 16.82
N ASN A 61 -6.11 -3.84 16.40
CA ASN A 61 -5.78 -5.02 17.19
C ASN A 61 -4.29 -5.38 17.16
N VAL A 62 -3.53 -4.92 16.15
CA VAL A 62 -2.13 -5.30 15.91
C VAL A 62 -1.15 -4.23 16.40
N ILE A 63 -1.32 -2.96 15.99
CA ILE A 63 -0.35 -1.89 16.27
C ILE A 63 -0.63 -1.15 17.59
N GLY A 64 -1.77 -1.44 18.23
CA GLY A 64 -2.21 -0.78 19.45
C GLY A 64 -2.91 0.55 19.19
N SER A 65 -3.80 0.93 20.11
CA SER A 65 -4.67 2.09 19.94
C SER A 65 -3.94 3.44 19.88
N GLU A 66 -2.72 3.50 20.39
CA GLU A 66 -1.94 4.73 20.46
C GLU A 66 -1.38 5.15 19.09
N LEU A 67 -1.11 4.19 18.22
CA LEU A 67 -0.58 4.44 16.87
C LEU A 67 -1.66 4.79 15.84
N ILE A 68 -2.96 4.65 16.19
CA ILE A 68 -4.09 4.98 15.31
C ILE A 68 -4.09 6.46 14.90
N LYS A 69 -3.61 7.36 15.76
CA LYS A 69 -3.61 8.80 15.46
C LYS A 69 -2.75 9.12 14.24
N GLY A 70 -1.61 8.44 14.09
CA GLY A 70 -0.73 8.55 12.93
C GLY A 70 -1.15 7.69 11.74
N SER A 71 -2.29 7.00 11.80
CA SER A 71 -2.86 6.28 10.67
C SER A 71 -3.66 7.21 9.76
N ARG A 72 -3.94 6.73 8.55
CA ARG A 72 -4.91 7.35 7.63
C ARG A 72 -6.23 6.58 7.58
N LYS A 73 -7.27 7.28 7.17
CA LYS A 73 -8.60 6.73 6.89
C LYS A 73 -8.51 5.77 5.71
N PRO A 74 -9.22 4.62 5.73
CA PRO A 74 -9.25 3.70 4.59
C PRO A 74 -9.73 4.30 3.25
N SER A 75 -10.33 5.49 3.27
CA SER A 75 -10.76 6.19 2.06
C SER A 75 -9.60 6.55 1.12
N ILE A 76 -8.38 6.79 1.62
CA ILE A 76 -7.22 7.05 0.75
C ILE A 76 -6.94 5.87 -0.19
N TYR A 77 -6.99 4.66 0.36
CA TYR A 77 -6.78 3.44 -0.40
C TYR A 77 -7.93 3.19 -1.37
N ALA A 78 -9.17 3.51 -0.96
CA ALA A 78 -10.34 3.39 -1.83
C ALA A 78 -10.25 4.34 -3.04
N ASP A 79 -9.85 5.58 -2.82
CA ASP A 79 -9.69 6.58 -3.88
C ASP A 79 -8.52 6.19 -4.80
N ALA A 80 -7.36 5.79 -4.26
CA ALA A 80 -6.25 5.29 -5.08
C ALA A 80 -6.64 4.05 -5.90
N ALA A 81 -7.39 3.11 -5.31
CA ALA A 81 -7.90 1.94 -6.04
C ALA A 81 -8.85 2.35 -7.16
N TYR A 82 -9.72 3.33 -6.94
CA TYR A 82 -10.61 3.87 -7.96
C TYR A 82 -9.82 4.45 -9.13
N GLU A 83 -8.77 5.23 -8.85
CA GLU A 83 -7.90 5.80 -9.87
C GLU A 83 -7.17 4.73 -10.70
N VAL A 84 -6.57 3.73 -10.05
CA VAL A 84 -5.92 2.61 -10.75
C VAL A 84 -6.92 1.83 -11.62
N LEU A 85 -8.15 1.62 -11.16
CA LEU A 85 -9.17 0.86 -11.90
C LEU A 85 -9.71 1.60 -13.13
N LYS A 86 -9.55 2.93 -13.21
CA LYS A 86 -9.89 3.72 -14.40
C LYS A 86 -8.82 3.67 -15.49
N ARG A 87 -7.57 3.30 -15.15
CA ARG A 87 -6.45 3.29 -16.09
C ARG A 87 -6.66 2.22 -17.17
N ASP A 88 -6.15 2.48 -18.37
CA ASP A 88 -6.25 1.57 -19.51
C ASP A 88 -5.57 0.24 -19.18
N SER A 89 -6.32 -0.86 -19.22
CA SER A 89 -5.82 -2.18 -18.83
C SER A 89 -4.80 -2.76 -19.80
N SER A 90 -4.69 -2.22 -21.02
CA SER A 90 -3.70 -2.64 -22.02
C SER A 90 -2.30 -2.07 -21.75
N THR A 91 -2.21 -0.95 -21.02
CA THR A 91 -0.94 -0.27 -20.71
C THR A 91 -0.61 -0.28 -19.22
N CYS A 92 -1.62 -0.24 -18.34
CA CYS A 92 -1.46 -0.19 -16.89
C CYS A 92 -1.59 -1.59 -16.26
N THR A 93 -0.56 -2.42 -16.41
CA THR A 93 -0.48 -3.77 -15.83
C THR A 93 0.94 -4.05 -15.31
N GLY A 94 1.07 -4.88 -14.27
CA GLY A 94 2.36 -5.31 -13.70
C GLY A 94 2.97 -4.36 -12.67
N ASN A 95 2.22 -3.36 -12.20
CA ASN A 95 2.73 -2.31 -11.32
C ASN A 95 2.60 -2.66 -9.83
N PHE A 96 3.45 -2.04 -9.01
CA PHE A 96 3.36 -2.01 -7.56
C PHE A 96 3.11 -0.58 -7.11
N PHE A 97 1.84 -0.23 -6.89
CA PHE A 97 1.44 1.13 -6.53
C PHE A 97 1.44 1.34 -5.01
N LEU A 98 1.72 2.57 -4.62
CA LEU A 98 1.39 3.10 -3.31
C LEU A 98 0.22 4.08 -3.43
N ASP A 99 -0.70 4.06 -2.46
CA ASP A 99 -1.93 4.83 -2.51
C ASP A 99 -1.71 6.35 -2.63
N GLN A 100 -0.79 6.90 -1.84
CA GLN A 100 -0.42 8.31 -1.91
C GLN A 100 0.18 8.65 -3.28
N ASP A 101 1.11 7.86 -3.79
CA ASP A 101 1.81 8.13 -5.06
C ASP A 101 0.82 8.15 -6.23
N VAL A 102 -0.15 7.23 -6.24
CA VAL A 102 -1.24 7.22 -7.24
C VAL A 102 -2.05 8.52 -7.17
N LEU A 103 -2.41 8.98 -5.98
CA LEU A 103 -3.21 10.18 -5.81
C LEU A 103 -2.42 11.46 -6.14
N GLU A 104 -1.11 11.48 -5.86
CA GLU A 104 -0.21 12.55 -6.28
C GLU A 104 -0.14 12.65 -7.82
N GLU A 105 -0.08 11.51 -8.53
CA GLU A 105 -0.14 11.46 -10.00
C GLU A 105 -1.44 12.05 -10.55
N GLU A 106 -2.56 11.89 -9.84
CA GLU A 106 -3.86 12.47 -10.20
C GLU A 106 -4.03 13.92 -9.71
N GLY A 107 -2.98 14.52 -9.13
CA GLY A 107 -2.92 15.92 -8.73
C GLY A 107 -3.43 16.23 -7.32
N VAL A 108 -3.63 15.22 -6.48
CA VAL A 108 -3.95 15.42 -5.05
C VAL A 108 -2.69 15.92 -4.34
N THR A 109 -2.81 17.08 -3.69
CA THR A 109 -1.71 17.69 -2.91
C THR A 109 -2.01 17.80 -1.42
N ASP A 110 -3.29 17.71 -1.04
CA ASP A 110 -3.75 17.79 0.35
C ASP A 110 -4.17 16.39 0.83
N PHE A 111 -3.35 15.81 1.71
CA PHE A 111 -3.58 14.50 2.31
C PHE A 111 -4.13 14.57 3.74
N ASP A 112 -4.30 15.77 4.32
CA ASP A 112 -4.82 15.94 5.69
C ASP A 112 -6.26 15.45 5.79
N GLN A 113 -7.02 15.53 4.70
CA GLN A 113 -8.35 14.96 4.59
C GLN A 113 -8.39 13.46 4.90
N TYR A 114 -7.29 12.74 4.65
CA TYR A 114 -7.16 11.32 4.93
C TYR A 114 -6.56 11.03 6.30
N ALA A 115 -5.94 11.99 6.99
CA ALA A 115 -5.39 11.76 8.32
C ALA A 115 -6.50 11.48 9.35
N ILE A 116 -6.22 10.60 10.31
CA ILE A 116 -7.07 10.44 11.50
C ILE A 116 -6.87 11.66 12.43
N ASP A 117 -5.62 12.05 12.65
CA ASP A 117 -5.21 13.24 13.39
C ASP A 117 -4.12 13.96 12.56
N PRO A 118 -4.43 15.10 11.89
CA PRO A 118 -3.46 15.82 11.05
C PRO A 118 -2.22 16.32 11.81
N ASP A 119 -2.31 16.48 13.13
CA ASP A 119 -1.19 16.95 13.96
C ASP A 119 -0.29 15.80 14.44
N ALA A 120 -0.67 14.55 14.18
CA ALA A 120 0.10 13.38 14.60
C ALA A 120 1.18 13.00 13.58
N THR A 121 2.33 12.55 14.08
CA THR A 121 3.34 11.90 13.25
C THR A 121 2.78 10.65 12.60
N LEU A 122 2.89 10.56 11.27
CA LEU A 122 2.37 9.44 10.51
C LEU A 122 3.13 8.14 10.82
N VAL A 123 2.42 7.03 10.72
CA VAL A 123 2.97 5.68 10.90
C VAL A 123 3.11 5.03 9.52
N SER A 124 4.34 4.81 9.07
CA SER A 124 4.68 4.07 7.85
C SER A 124 4.11 2.66 7.90
N ASP A 125 3.56 2.18 6.79
CA ASP A 125 3.20 0.76 6.69
C ASP A 125 4.46 -0.10 6.49
N PHE A 126 4.30 -1.41 6.66
CA PHE A 126 5.34 -2.37 6.33
C PHE A 126 5.68 -2.32 4.84
N PHE A 127 6.93 -2.67 4.51
CA PHE A 127 7.47 -2.79 3.15
C PHE A 127 7.63 -1.47 2.38
N VAL A 128 7.59 -0.33 3.08
CA VAL A 128 7.78 1.01 2.52
C VAL A 128 8.97 1.68 3.22
N ASP A 129 10.05 1.93 2.48
CA ASP A 129 11.35 2.38 3.02
C ASP A 129 11.77 3.78 2.58
N ASP A 130 11.05 4.37 1.63
CA ASP A 130 11.32 5.71 1.09
C ASP A 130 10.52 6.81 1.79
N ASN A 131 9.89 6.49 2.93
CA ASN A 131 9.14 7.45 3.74
C ASN A 131 10.08 8.42 4.50
N PRO A 132 9.58 9.61 4.89
CA PRO A 132 10.33 10.55 5.72
C PRO A 132 10.85 9.93 7.03
N GLU A 133 12.08 10.29 7.43
CA GLU A 133 12.74 9.75 8.63
C GLU A 133 12.01 10.08 9.95
N ASP A 134 11.20 11.14 9.96
CA ASP A 134 10.42 11.56 11.11
C ASP A 134 9.15 10.72 11.32
N TRP A 135 8.77 9.87 10.37
CA TRP A 135 7.62 8.98 10.51
C TRP A 135 7.94 7.77 11.39
N ILE A 136 6.92 7.25 12.06
CA ILE A 136 7.05 6.06 12.91
C ILE A 136 6.98 4.82 12.02
N GLN A 137 7.98 3.93 12.10
CA GLN A 137 7.91 2.63 11.44
C GLN A 137 7.02 1.68 12.24
N ALA A 138 5.98 1.12 11.63
CA ALA A 138 5.26 -0.01 12.22
C ALA A 138 6.27 -1.16 12.46
N LEU A 139 6.25 -1.78 13.65
CA LEU A 139 7.13 -2.87 14.06
C LEU A 139 6.49 -4.25 13.84
#